data_AF-A0A4Q7PFR2-F1
#
_entry.id   AF-A0A4Q7PFR2-F1
#
_cell.length_a   1.000
_cell.length_b   1.000
_cell.length_c   1.000
_cell.angle_alpha   90.00
_cell.angle_beta   90.00
_cell.angle_gamma   90.00
#
_symmetry.space_group_name_H-M   'P 1'
#
loop_
_entity.id
_entity.type
_entity.pdbx_description
1 polymer ?
#
loop_
_entity_poly.entity_id
_entity_poly.type
_entity_poly.pdbx_seq_one_letter_code
_entity_poly.pdbx_strand_id
1 'polypeptide(L)'
;MIHSNYFSGKVIPRNIFLVDPIIIPSSKTLSLAPLVGPIIGYIESDNTLEEDKYWYRFRPQETLQELNKLLTRVRKQLENGIQLPSNCSLKVYKSIKDPTADPVSAVLIYKGLKTSTGAPITVQMIDSDLHVFTRLNLRQSVSQKDRANQISAFEDFVARVR
;
A
#
# COMPACT_ATOMS: atom_id res chain seq x y z
N MET A 1 -4.42 -12.45 3.30
CA MET A 1 -4.05 -12.96 4.65
C MET A 1 -5.24 -12.93 5.61
N ILE A 2 -5.78 -11.75 5.94
CA ILE A 2 -6.93 -11.64 6.86
C ILE A 2 -8.17 -12.33 6.27
N HIS A 3 -8.67 -11.86 5.11
CA HIS A 3 -9.84 -12.44 4.44
C HIS A 3 -9.72 -13.96 4.18
N SER A 4 -8.50 -14.45 3.93
CA SER A 4 -8.26 -15.87 3.60
C SER A 4 -8.12 -16.77 4.84
N ASN A 5 -8.40 -16.27 6.05
CA ASN A 5 -8.22 -16.99 7.32
C ASN A 5 -6.82 -17.59 7.48
N TYR A 6 -5.79 -16.95 6.93
CA TYR A 6 -4.42 -17.48 6.91
C TYR A 6 -3.88 -17.77 8.32
N PHE A 7 -4.30 -16.98 9.31
CA PHE A 7 -3.86 -17.07 10.70
C PHE A 7 -4.66 -18.07 11.55
N SER A 8 -5.58 -18.85 10.97
CA SER A 8 -6.27 -19.92 11.70
C SER A 8 -5.26 -20.93 12.25
N GLY A 9 -5.28 -21.16 13.56
CA GLY A 9 -4.30 -22.01 14.26
C GLY A 9 -2.88 -21.45 14.32
N LYS A 10 -2.66 -20.17 14.01
CA LYS A 10 -1.34 -19.51 14.04
C LYS A 10 -1.37 -18.28 14.95
N VAL A 11 -0.18 -17.81 15.30
CA VAL A 11 -0.02 -16.53 16.01
C VAL A 11 -0.52 -15.39 15.11
N ILE A 12 -1.50 -14.64 15.61
CA ILE A 12 -2.06 -13.47 14.95
C ILE A 12 -1.19 -12.24 15.30
N PRO A 13 -0.86 -11.38 14.33
CA PRO A 13 -0.18 -10.12 14.61
C PRO A 13 -1.07 -9.20 15.45
N ARG A 14 -0.53 -8.65 16.55
CA ARG A 14 -1.26 -7.68 17.39
C ARG A 14 -1.54 -6.36 16.66
N ASN A 15 -0.61 -5.94 15.81
CA ASN A 15 -0.70 -4.68 15.06
C ASN A 15 -0.33 -4.91 13.59
N ILE A 16 -1.12 -4.37 12.68
CA ILE A 16 -0.83 -4.33 11.24
C ILE A 16 -0.71 -2.86 10.82
N PHE A 17 0.43 -2.51 10.22
CA PHE A 17 0.67 -1.19 9.66
C PHE A 17 0.70 -1.29 8.14
N LEU A 18 -0.13 -0.48 7.48
CA LEU A 18 -0.11 -0.33 6.03
C LEU A 18 0.39 1.06 5.67
N VAL A 19 1.53 1.14 5.00
CA VAL A 19 2.07 2.40 4.49
C VAL A 19 1.80 2.48 3.00
N ASP A 20 1.11 3.54 2.58
CA ASP A 20 0.70 3.79 1.21
C ASP A 20 0.11 2.56 0.50
N PRO A 21 -0.89 1.86 1.10
CA PRO A 21 -1.49 0.71 0.47
C PRO A 21 -2.21 1.09 -0.82
N ILE A 22 -2.15 0.18 -1.80
CA ILE A 22 -2.75 0.36 -3.12
C ILE A 22 -3.96 -0.57 -3.28
N ILE A 23 -5.10 0.03 -3.63
CA ILE A 23 -6.31 -0.66 -4.12
C ILE A 23 -6.72 -0.07 -5.48
N ILE A 24 -6.58 1.25 -5.59
CA ILE A 24 -6.72 2.02 -6.83
C ILE A 24 -5.34 2.58 -7.18
N PRO A 25 -4.78 2.27 -8.36
CA PRO A 25 -3.59 2.96 -8.84
C PRO A 25 -3.92 4.41 -9.24
N SER A 26 -3.01 5.34 -8.94
CA SER A 26 -3.04 6.70 -9.51
C SER A 26 -2.60 6.68 -10.98
N SER A 27 -1.68 5.77 -11.34
CA SER A 27 -1.12 5.71 -12.70
C SER A 27 -2.09 5.10 -13.70
N LYS A 28 -2.31 5.79 -14.83
CA LYS A 28 -3.11 5.27 -15.95
C LYS A 28 -2.44 4.07 -16.62
N THR A 29 -1.11 3.98 -16.57
CA THR A 29 -0.34 2.90 -17.18
C THR A 29 -0.73 1.54 -16.63
N LEU A 30 -0.91 1.42 -15.30
CA LEU A 30 -1.40 0.17 -14.72
C LEU A 30 -2.82 -0.16 -15.18
N SER A 31 -3.72 0.82 -15.25
CA SER A 31 -5.09 0.58 -15.76
C SER A 31 -5.15 0.22 -17.24
N LEU A 32 -4.16 0.64 -18.04
CA LEU A 32 -4.09 0.39 -19.49
C LEU A 32 -3.26 -0.84 -19.86
N ALA A 33 -2.51 -1.41 -18.93
CA ALA A 33 -1.70 -2.61 -19.15
C ALA A 33 -2.47 -3.76 -19.85
N PRO A 34 -3.76 -4.03 -19.56
CA PRO A 34 -4.52 -5.06 -20.28
C PRO A 34 -4.78 -4.74 -21.76
N LEU A 35 -4.81 -3.46 -22.14
CA LEU A 35 -5.21 -3.00 -23.49
C LEU A 35 -4.02 -2.88 -24.45
N VAL A 36 -2.90 -2.30 -23.99
CA VAL A 36 -1.73 -2.02 -24.84
C VAL A 36 -0.56 -2.98 -24.61
N GLY A 37 -0.68 -3.83 -23.60
CA GLY A 37 0.38 -4.68 -23.10
C GLY A 37 1.01 -5.68 -24.07
N PRO A 38 0.22 -6.42 -24.88
CA PRO A 38 0.75 -7.40 -25.83
C PRO A 38 1.68 -6.81 -26.90
N ILE A 39 1.66 -5.49 -27.09
CA ILE A 39 2.46 -4.80 -28.11
C ILE A 39 3.83 -4.35 -27.55
N ILE A 40 3.92 -4.08 -26.24
CA ILE A 40 5.11 -3.45 -25.61
C ILE A 40 5.92 -4.48 -24.81
N GLY A 41 5.31 -5.57 -24.34
CA GLY A 41 5.96 -6.67 -23.60
C GLY A 41 6.36 -6.32 -22.16
N TYR A 42 7.03 -5.19 -21.94
CA TYR A 42 7.40 -4.69 -20.62
C TYR A 42 7.37 -3.16 -20.57
N ILE A 43 7.32 -2.62 -19.35
CA ILE A 43 7.57 -1.19 -19.11
C ILE A 43 8.92 -1.06 -18.43
N GLU A 44 9.75 -0.17 -18.96
CA GLU A 44 11.03 0.19 -18.35
C GLU A 44 10.84 1.36 -17.39
N SER A 45 11.41 1.27 -16.19
CA SER A 45 11.45 2.37 -15.23
C SER A 45 12.81 3.05 -15.23
N ASP A 46 12.77 4.38 -15.11
CA ASP A 46 13.95 5.25 -15.05
C ASP A 46 14.61 5.19 -13.67
N ASN A 47 15.12 4.01 -13.32
CA ASN A 47 15.84 3.75 -12.08
C ASN A 47 17.28 4.25 -12.21
N THR A 48 17.80 4.88 -11.15
CA THR A 48 19.24 5.09 -10.98
C THR A 48 20.01 3.77 -10.81
N LEU A 49 21.34 3.79 -10.96
CA LEU A 49 22.19 2.59 -10.78
C LEU A 49 22.09 2.01 -9.37
N GLU A 50 21.95 2.86 -8.36
CA GLU A 50 21.73 2.46 -6.98
C GLU A 50 20.36 1.81 -6.79
N GLU A 51 19.36 2.26 -7.53
CA GLU A 51 18.00 1.72 -7.47
C GLU A 51 17.87 0.36 -8.17
N ASP A 52 18.61 0.10 -9.24
CA ASP A 52 18.62 -1.22 -9.90
C ASP A 52 19.01 -2.37 -8.98
N LYS A 53 19.74 -2.08 -7.88
CA LYS A 53 20.12 -3.08 -6.87
C LYS A 53 18.93 -3.59 -6.05
N TYR A 54 17.81 -2.85 -6.05
CA TYR A 54 16.66 -3.13 -5.19
C TYR A 54 15.32 -3.16 -5.93
N TRP A 55 15.22 -2.53 -7.11
CA TRP A 55 14.00 -2.47 -7.92
C TRP A 55 14.23 -2.99 -9.33
N TYR A 56 13.23 -3.68 -9.86
CA TYR A 56 13.24 -4.10 -11.26
C TYR A 56 13.12 -2.89 -12.19
N ARG A 57 14.12 -2.69 -13.05
CA ARG A 57 14.07 -1.76 -14.19
C ARG A 57 13.02 -2.18 -15.21
N PHE A 58 13.00 -3.46 -15.55
CA PHE A 58 12.02 -4.02 -16.50
C PHE A 58 10.86 -4.65 -15.75
N ARG A 59 9.64 -4.20 -16.04
CA ARG A 59 8.41 -4.67 -15.39
C ARG A 59 7.55 -5.38 -16.45
N PRO A 60 7.57 -6.72 -16.48
CA PRO A 60 6.83 -7.49 -17.48
C PRO A 60 5.34 -7.20 -17.37
N GLN A 61 4.68 -7.10 -18.52
CA GLN A 61 3.28 -6.71 -18.55
C GLN A 61 2.37 -7.73 -17.85
N GLU A 62 2.70 -9.02 -17.89
CA GLU A 62 1.98 -10.09 -17.23
C GLU A 62 1.94 -9.87 -15.71
N THR A 63 3.02 -9.36 -15.12
CA THR A 63 3.07 -9.05 -13.68
C THR A 63 2.14 -7.88 -13.33
N LEU A 64 2.00 -6.90 -14.23
CA LEU A 64 1.07 -5.78 -14.07
C LEU A 64 -0.39 -6.24 -14.24
N GLN A 65 -0.66 -7.19 -15.13
CA GLN A 65 -1.97 -7.81 -15.25
C GLN A 65 -2.33 -8.59 -13.98
N GLU A 66 -1.41 -9.39 -13.44
CA GLU A 66 -1.64 -10.11 -12.18
C GLU A 66 -1.85 -9.17 -11.00
N LEU A 67 -1.09 -8.06 -10.93
CA LEU A 67 -1.34 -7.01 -9.95
C LEU A 67 -2.75 -6.44 -10.11
N ASN A 68 -3.20 -6.11 -11.32
CA ASN A 68 -4.57 -5.62 -11.55
C ASN A 68 -5.66 -6.61 -11.13
N LYS A 69 -5.47 -7.90 -11.44
CA LYS A 69 -6.39 -8.98 -11.01
C LYS A 69 -6.44 -9.05 -9.49
N LEU A 70 -5.30 -8.95 -8.82
CA LEU A 70 -5.21 -8.93 -7.36
C LEU A 70 -5.91 -7.71 -6.77
N LEU A 71 -5.64 -6.50 -7.27
CA LEU A 71 -6.28 -5.26 -6.80
C LEU A 71 -7.81 -5.32 -6.97
N THR A 72 -8.28 -5.84 -8.11
CA THR A 72 -9.72 -6.03 -8.37
C THR A 72 -10.34 -7.02 -7.41
N ARG A 73 -9.67 -8.15 -7.13
CA ARG A 73 -10.14 -9.13 -6.14
C ARG A 73 -10.20 -8.54 -4.74
N VAL A 74 -9.15 -7.85 -4.30
CA VAL A 74 -9.10 -7.24 -2.96
C VAL A 74 -10.17 -6.15 -2.83
N ARG A 75 -10.40 -5.32 -3.86
CA ARG A 75 -11.49 -4.34 -3.86
C ARG A 75 -12.84 -5.01 -3.61
N LYS A 76 -13.19 -6.06 -4.36
CA LYS A 76 -14.44 -6.80 -4.17
C LYS A 76 -14.56 -7.40 -2.76
N GLN A 77 -13.45 -7.86 -2.20
CA GLN A 77 -13.43 -8.37 -0.83
C GLN A 77 -13.67 -7.26 0.21
N LEU A 78 -13.10 -6.07 -0.01
CA LEU A 78 -13.36 -4.91 0.84
C LEU A 78 -14.82 -4.45 0.75
N GLU A 79 -15.43 -4.49 -0.44
CA GLU A 79 -16.86 -4.18 -0.63
C GLU A 79 -17.78 -5.11 0.17
N ASN A 80 -17.40 -6.39 0.29
CA ASN A 80 -18.14 -7.38 1.09
C ASN A 80 -17.90 -7.26 2.61
N GLY A 81 -16.93 -6.44 3.02
CA GLY A 81 -16.50 -6.33 4.40
C GLY A 81 -15.50 -7.42 4.82
N ILE A 82 -14.48 -7.01 5.57
CA ILE A 82 -13.46 -7.87 6.16
C ILE A 82 -13.36 -7.52 7.65
N GLN A 83 -13.43 -8.55 8.49
CA GLN A 83 -13.22 -8.39 9.92
C GLN A 83 -11.81 -8.80 10.32
N LEU A 84 -11.14 -7.97 11.12
CA LEU A 84 -9.87 -8.33 11.74
C LEU A 84 -10.08 -9.43 12.79
N PRO A 85 -9.09 -10.31 13.00
CA PRO A 85 -9.12 -11.24 14.11
C PRO A 85 -9.15 -10.52 15.47
N SER A 86 -9.59 -11.23 16.50
CA SER A 86 -9.53 -10.73 17.88
C SER A 86 -8.12 -10.33 18.28
N ASN A 87 -8.01 -9.24 19.06
CA ASN A 87 -6.73 -8.67 19.52
C ASN A 87 -5.78 -8.21 18.40
N CYS A 88 -6.30 -7.96 17.20
CA CYS A 88 -5.56 -7.37 16.08
C CYS A 88 -6.04 -5.94 15.82
N SER A 89 -5.10 -5.00 15.79
CA SER A 89 -5.33 -3.62 15.32
C SER A 89 -4.78 -3.44 13.91
N LEU A 90 -5.34 -2.47 13.16
CA LEU A 90 -4.82 -2.08 11.87
C LEU A 90 -4.82 -0.55 11.75
N LYS A 91 -3.68 0.01 11.34
CA LYS A 91 -3.55 1.43 11.01
C LYS A 91 -2.99 1.60 9.60
N VAL A 92 -3.64 2.48 8.83
CA VAL A 92 -3.20 2.90 7.50
C VAL A 92 -2.57 4.28 7.56
N TYR A 93 -1.45 4.46 6.89
CA TYR A 93 -0.82 5.74 6.62
C TYR A 93 -0.87 5.97 5.12
N LYS A 94 -1.48 7.07 4.68
CA LYS A 94 -1.66 7.34 3.25
C LYS A 94 -1.25 8.77 2.91
N SER A 95 -0.24 8.90 2.05
CA SER A 95 0.15 10.16 1.44
C SER A 95 -1.01 10.73 0.61
N ILE A 96 -1.31 12.01 0.84
CA ILE A 96 -2.44 12.73 0.22
C ILE A 96 -2.20 12.95 -1.28
N LYS A 97 -0.95 13.11 -1.72
CA LYS A 97 -0.59 13.39 -3.11
C LYS A 97 0.33 12.31 -3.68
N ASP A 98 -0.08 11.06 -3.50
CA ASP A 98 0.70 9.91 -3.93
C ASP A 98 0.58 9.66 -5.45
N PRO A 99 1.71 9.69 -6.20
CA PRO A 99 1.70 9.53 -7.66
C PRO A 99 1.46 8.09 -8.11
N THR A 100 1.46 7.11 -7.21
CA THR A 100 1.34 5.67 -7.52
C THR A 100 0.03 5.07 -7.03
N ALA A 101 -0.35 5.33 -5.78
CA ALA A 101 -1.54 4.77 -5.15
C ALA A 101 -2.55 5.87 -4.81
N ASP A 102 -3.75 5.81 -5.37
CA ASP A 102 -4.73 6.88 -5.21
C ASP A 102 -5.18 6.94 -3.73
N PRO A 103 -5.30 8.15 -3.12
CA PRO A 103 -5.81 8.33 -1.75
C PRO A 103 -7.15 7.63 -1.46
N VAL A 104 -8.01 7.45 -2.47
CA VAL A 104 -9.27 6.69 -2.37
C VAL A 104 -9.02 5.24 -1.91
N SER A 105 -7.84 4.67 -2.15
CA SER A 105 -7.46 3.36 -1.62
C SER A 105 -7.61 3.29 -0.09
N ALA A 106 -7.23 4.36 0.63
CA ALA A 106 -7.38 4.40 2.09
C ALA A 106 -8.84 4.51 2.51
N VAL A 107 -9.69 5.19 1.73
CA VAL A 107 -11.14 5.26 1.96
C VAL A 107 -11.81 3.90 1.78
N LEU A 108 -11.45 3.16 0.73
CA LEU A 108 -11.96 1.81 0.50
C LEU A 108 -11.56 0.85 1.62
N ILE A 109 -10.31 0.94 2.05
CA ILE A 109 -9.80 0.15 3.18
C ILE A 109 -10.55 0.52 4.48
N TYR A 110 -10.73 1.80 4.79
CA TYR A 110 -11.47 2.25 5.98
C TYR A 110 -12.92 1.76 6.01
N LYS A 111 -13.60 1.80 4.86
CA LYS A 111 -14.99 1.33 4.74
C LYS A 111 -15.10 -0.19 4.83
N GLY A 112 -14.18 -0.90 4.18
CA GLY A 112 -14.23 -2.35 4.03
C GLY A 112 -13.64 -3.14 5.20
N LEU A 113 -12.78 -2.56 6.03
CA LEU A 113 -12.17 -3.24 7.18
C LEU A 113 -12.76 -2.78 8.51
N LYS A 114 -13.09 -3.76 9.37
CA LYS A 114 -13.53 -3.54 10.75
C LYS A 114 -12.68 -4.34 11.72
N THR A 115 -12.50 -3.83 12.94
CA THR A 115 -11.95 -4.59 14.07
C THR A 115 -12.88 -5.75 14.44
N SER A 116 -12.41 -6.69 15.27
CA SER A 116 -13.24 -7.81 15.75
C SER A 116 -14.49 -7.38 16.52
N THR A 117 -14.54 -6.16 17.03
CA THR A 117 -15.71 -5.58 17.72
C THR A 117 -16.64 -4.79 16.79
N GLY A 118 -16.33 -4.74 15.49
CA GLY A 118 -17.09 -3.97 14.49
C GLY A 118 -16.70 -2.49 14.42
N ALA A 119 -15.80 -2.01 15.28
CA ALA A 119 -15.29 -0.64 15.21
C ALA A 119 -14.43 -0.42 13.94
N PRO A 120 -14.39 0.80 13.38
CA PRO A 120 -13.54 1.10 12.24
C PRO A 120 -12.05 0.97 12.56
N ILE A 121 -11.23 0.70 11.54
CA ILE A 121 -9.78 0.77 11.62
C ILE A 121 -9.29 2.23 11.71
N THR A 122 -8.01 2.44 12.02
CA THR A 122 -7.42 3.79 12.01
C THR A 122 -6.83 4.11 10.64
N VAL A 123 -7.11 5.31 10.13
CA VAL A 123 -6.46 5.85 8.93
C VAL A 123 -5.89 7.23 9.24
N GLN A 124 -4.65 7.44 8.84
CA GLN A 124 -3.96 8.73 8.94
C GLN A 124 -3.56 9.16 7.53
N MET A 125 -4.11 10.29 7.10
CA MET A 125 -3.70 10.96 5.86
C MET A 125 -2.43 11.77 6.16
N ILE A 126 -1.41 11.58 5.34
CA ILE A 126 -0.09 12.19 5.49
C ILE A 126 0.08 13.26 4.43
N ASP A 127 0.37 14.48 4.85
CA ASP A 127 0.69 15.56 3.92
C ASP A 127 2.07 15.28 3.30
N SER A 128 2.05 14.62 2.14
CA SER A 128 3.22 14.08 1.44
C SER A 128 2.88 13.88 -0.03
N ASP A 129 3.83 14.22 -0.90
CA ASP A 129 3.81 13.98 -2.35
C ASP A 129 4.51 12.65 -2.72
N LEU A 130 4.97 11.90 -1.73
CA LEU A 130 5.78 10.70 -1.90
C LEU A 130 4.92 9.43 -1.83
N HIS A 131 5.07 8.52 -2.79
CA HIS A 131 4.68 7.12 -2.58
C HIS A 131 5.70 6.44 -1.68
N VAL A 132 5.26 5.80 -0.60
CA VAL A 132 6.11 5.20 0.45
C VAL A 132 6.97 6.25 1.14
N PHE A 133 6.33 7.22 1.80
CA PHE A 133 7.01 8.31 2.51
C PHE A 133 7.95 7.82 3.64
N THR A 134 7.83 6.56 4.07
CA THR A 134 8.73 5.92 5.05
C THR A 134 10.05 5.45 4.44
N ARG A 135 10.23 5.46 3.11
CA ARG A 135 11.50 5.20 2.43
C ARG A 135 12.03 6.50 1.83
N LEU A 136 12.96 7.16 2.51
CA LEU A 136 13.63 8.36 1.98
C LEU A 136 14.98 8.06 1.30
N ASN A 137 15.56 6.89 1.54
CA ASN A 137 16.85 6.51 0.96
C ASN A 137 16.78 6.41 -0.58
N LEU A 138 17.83 6.92 -1.24
CA LEU A 138 18.00 7.00 -2.70
C LEU A 138 17.01 7.94 -3.43
N ARG A 139 16.23 8.75 -2.71
CA ARG A 139 15.48 9.85 -3.34
C ARG A 139 16.44 11.00 -3.62
N GLN A 140 16.34 11.60 -4.81
CA GLN A 140 17.19 12.72 -5.20
C GLN A 140 16.96 13.97 -4.33
N SER A 141 15.71 14.22 -3.94
CA SER A 141 15.31 15.37 -3.13
C SER A 141 14.44 14.92 -1.96
N VAL A 142 14.87 15.25 -0.73
CA VAL A 142 14.16 14.93 0.51
C VAL A 142 14.06 16.20 1.34
N SER A 143 12.84 16.67 1.57
CA SER A 143 12.58 17.86 2.39
C SER A 143 12.65 17.55 3.89
N GLN A 144 12.71 18.59 4.72
CA GLN A 144 12.59 18.43 6.18
C GLN A 144 11.23 17.85 6.58
N LYS A 145 10.16 18.22 5.86
CA LYS A 145 8.82 17.70 6.06
C LYS A 145 8.75 16.19 5.79
N ASP A 146 9.44 15.70 4.76
CA ASP A 146 9.50 14.26 4.47
C ASP A 146 10.17 13.48 5.61
N ARG A 147 11.27 14.03 6.15
CA ARG A 147 11.96 13.44 7.31
C ARG A 147 11.07 13.45 8.56
N ALA A 148 10.38 14.55 8.82
CA ALA A 148 9.46 14.65 9.94
C ALA A 148 8.31 13.64 9.82
N ASN A 149 7.71 13.50 8.63
CA ASN A 149 6.67 12.51 8.36
C ASN A 149 7.18 11.08 8.60
N GLN A 150 8.38 10.74 8.07
CA GLN A 150 8.99 9.43 8.27
C GLN A 150 9.25 9.14 9.75
N ILE A 151 9.86 10.08 10.48
CA ILE A 151 10.16 9.93 11.91
C ILE A 151 8.87 9.72 12.70
N SER A 152 7.86 10.57 12.48
CA SER A 152 6.57 10.47 13.17
C SER A 152 5.89 9.11 12.95
N ALA A 153 5.93 8.58 11.72
CA ALA A 153 5.40 7.24 11.47
C ALA A 153 6.18 6.15 12.22
N PHE A 154 7.51 6.20 12.21
CA PHE A 154 8.33 5.20 12.93
C PHE A 154 8.18 5.30 14.45
N GLU A 155 8.03 6.50 15.01
CA GLU A 155 7.72 6.70 16.42
C GLU A 155 6.37 6.07 16.80
N ASP A 156 5.32 6.25 15.97
CA ASP A 156 4.03 5.60 16.21
C ASP A 156 4.11 4.06 16.04
N PHE A 157 4.95 3.55 15.14
CA PHE A 157 5.17 2.10 15.04
C PHE A 157 5.76 1.55 16.34
N VAL A 158 6.81 2.19 16.86
CA VAL A 158 7.48 1.78 18.09
C VAL A 158 6.54 1.89 19.29
N ALA A 159 5.78 2.99 19.40
CA ALA A 159 4.86 3.21 20.50
C ALA A 159 3.75 2.14 20.60
N ARG A 160 3.40 1.49 19.49
CA ARG A 160 2.35 0.46 19.43
C ARG A 160 2.86 -0.97 19.58
N VAL A 161 4.16 -1.18 19.46
CA VAL A 161 4.80 -2.50 19.65
C VAL A 161 5.22 -2.71 21.10
N ARG A 162 5.46 -1.62 21.84
CA ARG A 162 5.70 -1.64 23.29
C ARG A 162 4.41 -1.95 24.05
#